data_AF-A0A368XHJ6-F1
#
_entry.id   AF-A0A368XHJ6-F1
#
_cell.length_a   1.000
_cell.length_b   1.000
_cell.length_c   1.000
_cell.angle_alpha   90.00
_cell.angle_beta   90.00
_cell.angle_gamma   90.00
#
_symmetry.space_group_name_H-M   'P 1'
#
loop_
_entity.id
_entity.type
_entity.pdbx_description
1 polymer ?
#
loop_
_entity_poly.entity_id
_entity_poly.type
_entity_poly.pdbx_seq_one_letter_code
_entity_poly.pdbx_strand_id
1 'polypeptide(L)'
;MAEPQAIEAPVLLDRPAEGVARLTLNGPLARNAPNFAPRQALADAFDALERRAVALLFDTGGQKEGMRAFAEHRAPAFTGR
;
A
#
# COMPACT_ATOMS: atom_id res chain seq x y z
N MET A 1 -26.40 -13.42 23.20
CA MET A 1 -25.99 -12.74 21.96
C MET A 1 -24.82 -11.84 22.32
N ALA A 2 -23.61 -12.09 21.82
CA ALA A 2 -22.47 -11.20 22.08
C ALA A 2 -22.63 -9.96 21.20
N GLU A 3 -22.58 -8.78 21.79
CA GLU A 3 -22.59 -7.53 21.03
C GLU A 3 -21.35 -7.45 20.12
N PRO A 4 -21.49 -6.94 18.89
CA PRO A 4 -20.33 -6.70 18.05
C PRO A 4 -19.45 -5.64 18.71
N GLN A 5 -18.33 -6.08 19.28
CA GLN A 5 -17.33 -5.18 19.84
C GLN A 5 -16.70 -4.40 18.67
N ALA A 6 -16.93 -3.09 18.62
CA ALA A 6 -16.35 -2.23 17.60
C ALA A 6 -14.83 -2.26 17.75
N ILE A 7 -14.14 -2.61 16.67
CA ILE A 7 -12.69 -2.60 16.63
C ILE A 7 -12.26 -1.22 16.14
N GLU A 8 -11.58 -0.47 16.99
CA GLU A 8 -11.13 0.90 16.71
C GLU A 8 -10.15 0.96 15.52
N ALA A 9 -9.32 -0.07 15.36
CA ALA A 9 -8.36 -0.20 14.26
C ALA A 9 -8.43 -1.61 13.65
N PRO A 10 -9.22 -1.84 12.59
CA PRO A 10 -9.36 -3.16 11.94
C PRO A 10 -8.10 -3.62 11.20
N VAL A 11 -7.19 -2.69 10.88
CA VAL A 11 -5.86 -2.97 10.34
C VAL A 11 -4.82 -2.19 11.15
N LEU A 12 -3.77 -2.88 11.59
CA LEU A 12 -2.60 -2.28 12.23
C LEU A 12 -1.45 -2.21 11.23
N LEU A 13 -0.70 -1.11 11.22
CA LEU A 13 0.47 -0.91 10.37
C LEU A 13 1.72 -0.71 11.21
N ASP A 14 2.74 -1.52 10.98
CA ASP A 14 4.09 -1.30 11.48
C ASP A 14 5.15 -1.45 10.39
N ARG A 15 6.42 -1.11 10.71
CA ARG A 15 7.55 -1.12 9.77
C ARG A 15 8.73 -1.86 10.40
N PRO A 16 8.85 -3.18 10.21
CA PRO A 16 9.90 -3.98 10.87
C PRO A 16 11.30 -3.77 10.29
N ALA A 17 11.41 -3.23 9.08
CA ALA A 17 12.68 -2.91 8.42
C ALA A 17 12.49 -1.74 7.45
N GLU A 18 13.61 -1.15 6.99
CA GLU A 18 13.58 -0.14 5.93
C GLU A 18 12.95 -0.71 4.66
N GLY A 19 12.03 0.03 4.06
CA GLY A 19 11.31 -0.41 2.85
C GLY A 19 10.25 -1.49 3.09
N VAL A 20 10.05 -1.98 4.32
CA VAL A 20 9.07 -3.02 4.64
C VAL A 20 7.93 -2.46 5.50
N ALA A 21 6.71 -2.53 4.97
CA ALA A 21 5.48 -2.28 5.72
C ALA A 21 4.77 -3.60 6.02
N ARG A 22 4.31 -3.80 7.27
CA ARG A 22 3.55 -4.97 7.67
C ARG A 22 2.15 -4.54 8.14
N LEU A 23 1.14 -5.14 7.53
CA LEU A 23 -0.27 -4.92 7.84
C LEU A 23 -0.80 -6.14 8.60
N THR A 24 -1.33 -5.92 9.79
CA THR A 24 -1.95 -6.97 10.62
C THR A 24 -3.45 -6.75 10.64
N LEU A 25 -4.22 -7.77 10.21
CA LEU A 25 -5.67 -7.76 10.35
C LEU A 25 -6.01 -7.93 11.83
N ASN A 26 -6.58 -6.88 12.42
CA ASN A 26 -6.90 -6.83 13.84
C ASN A 26 -8.41 -6.99 14.00
N GLY A 27 -8.90 -8.21 13.78
CA GLY A 27 -10.31 -8.54 13.99
C GLY A 27 -10.62 -9.99 13.70
N PRO A 28 -11.75 -10.51 14.21
CA PRO A 28 -12.12 -11.89 13.98
C PRO A 28 -12.39 -12.07 12.48
N LEU A 29 -11.72 -13.06 11.87
CA LEU A 29 -12.01 -13.59 10.54
C LEU A 29 -13.40 -14.27 10.46
N ALA A 30 -14.34 -13.87 11.33
CA ALA A 30 -15.61 -14.53 11.57
C ALA A 30 -16.35 -14.77 10.25
N ARG A 31 -16.46 -16.05 9.94
CA ARG A 31 -16.44 -16.62 8.59
C ARG A 31 -17.68 -16.37 7.72
N ASN A 32 -18.69 -15.59 8.13
CA ASN A 32 -19.97 -15.54 7.41
C ASN A 32 -20.79 -14.23 7.54
N ALA A 33 -20.19 -13.11 7.95
CA ALA A 33 -20.83 -11.80 7.80
C ALA A 33 -20.15 -11.04 6.65
N PRO A 34 -20.87 -10.31 5.78
CA PRO A 34 -20.26 -9.39 4.82
C PRO A 34 -19.66 -8.20 5.58
N ASN A 35 -18.57 -8.44 6.31
CA ASN A 35 -17.87 -7.39 7.03
C ASN A 35 -16.98 -6.65 6.03
N PHE A 36 -17.50 -5.53 5.51
CA PHE A 36 -16.82 -4.68 4.53
C PHE A 36 -15.71 -3.84 5.17
N ALA A 37 -15.79 -3.57 6.47
CA ALA A 37 -14.89 -2.66 7.16
C ALA A 37 -13.41 -3.09 7.14
N PRO A 38 -13.04 -4.37 7.40
CA PRO A 38 -11.63 -4.79 7.30
C PRO A 38 -11.09 -4.76 5.86
N ARG A 39 -11.94 -5.03 4.85
CA ARG A 39 -11.52 -4.92 3.44
C ARG A 39 -11.26 -3.47 3.06
N GLN A 40 -12.14 -2.56 3.45
CA GLN A 40 -11.98 -1.14 3.15
C GLN A 40 -10.73 -0.58 3.83
N ALA A 41 -10.55 -0.85 5.13
CA ALA A 41 -9.36 -0.41 5.86
C ALA A 41 -8.06 -0.99 5.27
N LEU A 42 -8.10 -2.22 4.74
CA LEU A 42 -6.97 -2.81 4.06
C LEU A 42 -6.68 -2.10 2.72
N ALA A 43 -7.71 -1.81 1.93
CA ALA A 43 -7.58 -1.05 0.68
C ALA A 43 -7.00 0.35 0.93
N ASP A 44 -7.53 1.08 1.93
CA ASP A 44 -7.06 2.40 2.30
C ASP A 44 -5.58 2.38 2.73
N ALA A 45 -5.17 1.33 3.46
CA ALA A 45 -3.77 1.14 3.86
C ALA A 45 -2.85 0.88 2.66
N PHE A 46 -3.31 0.09 1.67
CA PHE A 46 -2.56 -0.13 0.43
C PHE A 46 -2.41 1.16 -0.38
N ASP A 47 -3.50 1.91 -0.58
CA ASP A 47 -3.48 3.20 -1.30
C ASP A 47 -2.51 4.20 -0.65
N ALA A 48 -2.50 4.27 0.68
CA ALA A 48 -1.59 5.14 1.42
C ALA A 48 -0.11 4.73 1.23
N LEU A 49 0.18 3.43 1.23
CA LEU A 49 1.54 2.91 1.00
C LEU A 49 2.00 3.17 -0.43
N GLU A 50 1.13 2.95 -1.42
CA GLU A 50 1.41 3.21 -2.83
C GLU A 50 1.72 4.70 -3.07
N ARG A 51 0.86 5.60 -2.59
CA ARG A 51 1.08 7.06 -2.71
C ARG A 51 2.42 7.48 -2.13
N ARG A 52 2.81 6.90 -0.99
CA ARG A 52 4.12 7.17 -0.39
C ARG A 52 5.26 6.64 -1.24
N ALA A 53 5.16 5.41 -1.75
CA ALA A 53 6.19 4.81 -2.60
C ALA A 53 6.39 5.61 -3.89
N VAL A 54 5.30 6.00 -4.55
CA VAL A 54 5.34 6.87 -5.74
C VAL A 54 5.99 8.22 -5.42
N ALA A 55 5.60 8.87 -4.32
CA ALA A 55 6.19 10.15 -3.92
C ALA A 55 7.70 10.06 -3.65
N LEU A 56 8.18 8.95 -3.08
CA LEU A 56 9.62 8.74 -2.87
C LEU A 56 10.39 8.52 -4.18
N LEU A 57 9.75 7.88 -5.17
CA LEU A 57 10.39 7.56 -6.44
C LEU A 57 10.28 8.69 -7.48
N PHE A 58 9.37 9.65 -7.30
CA PHE A 58 9.04 10.66 -8.31
C PHE A 58 10.22 11.53 -8.74
N ASP A 59 11.22 11.75 -7.87
CA ASP A 59 12.40 12.57 -8.23
C ASP A 59 13.64 11.75 -8.62
N THR A 60 13.50 10.42 -8.68
CA THR A 60 14.62 9.52 -9.00
C THR A 60 15.00 9.57 -10.49
N GLY A 61 16.27 9.30 -10.78
CA GLY A 61 16.76 9.26 -12.17
C GLY A 61 16.05 8.20 -13.02
N GLY A 62 15.73 7.04 -12.42
CA GLY A 62 14.97 5.99 -13.07
C GLY A 62 13.55 6.41 -13.47
N GLN A 63 12.85 7.13 -12.58
CA GLN A 63 11.50 7.62 -12.87
C GLN A 63 11.50 8.62 -14.05
N LYS A 64 12.44 9.58 -14.05
CA LYS A 64 12.59 10.58 -15.12
C LYS A 64 12.92 9.93 -16.47
N GLU A 65 13.82 8.94 -16.46
CA GLU A 65 14.16 8.20 -17.67
C GLU A 65 12.98 7.40 -18.23
N GLY A 66 12.21 6.74 -17.36
CA GLY A 66 11.00 6.03 -17.78
C GLY A 66 9.98 6.95 -18.44
N MET A 67 9.69 8.11 -17.84
CA MET A 67 8.78 9.10 -18.42
C MET A 67 9.29 9.64 -19.77
N ARG A 68 10.58 9.98 -19.86
CA ARG A 68 11.19 10.50 -21.08
C ARG A 68 11.16 9.46 -22.20
N ALA A 69 11.58 8.23 -21.93
CA ALA A 69 11.60 7.16 -22.92
C ALA A 69 10.20 6.85 -23.46
N PHE A 70 9.18 6.87 -22.60
CA PHE A 70 7.79 6.73 -23.00
C PHE A 70 7.34 7.87 -23.93
N ALA A 71 7.58 9.12 -23.55
CA ALA A 71 7.23 10.29 -24.38
C ALA A 71 7.96 10.30 -25.73
N GLU A 72 9.19 9.79 -25.78
CA GLU A 72 10.02 9.72 -26.99
C GLU A 72 9.83 8.42 -27.80
N HIS A 73 8.93 7.52 -27.38
CA HIS A 73 8.67 6.23 -28.04
C HIS A 73 9.93 5.37 -28.26
N ARG A 74 10.85 5.38 -27.29
CA ARG A 74 12.10 4.60 -27.31
C ARG A 74 12.22 3.68 -26.11
N ALA A 75 13.16 2.73 -26.17
CA ALA A 75 13.49 1.90 -25.01
C ALA A 75 14.15 2.76 -23.89
N PRO A 76 13.82 2.53 -22.61
CA PRO A 76 14.46 3.21 -21.49
C PRO A 76 15.86 2.65 -21.18
N ALA A 77 16.78 3.54 -20.78
CA ALA A 77 18.15 3.22 -20.38
C ALA A 77 18.34 3.43 -18.86
N PHE A 78 17.87 2.47 -18.07
CA PHE A 78 17.98 2.53 -16.60
C PHE A 78 19.43 2.32 -16.14
N THR A 79 19.90 3.13 -15.18
CA THR A 79 21.28 3.06 -14.66
C THR A 79 21.40 2.53 -13.24
N GLY A 80 20.28 2.10 -12.63
CA GLY A 80 20.25 1.48 -11.29
C GLY A 80 20.67 2.42 -10.14
N ARG A 81 20.58 3.73 -10.33
CA ARG A 81 20.92 4.77 -9.36
C ARG A 81 19.71 5.63 -9.02
#